data_AF-A0A2T2ZI92-F1
#
_entry.id   AF-A0A2T2ZI92-F1
#
_cell.length_a   1.000
_cell.length_b   1.000
_cell.length_c   1.000
_cell.angle_alpha   90.00
_cell.angle_beta   90.00
_cell.angle_gamma   90.00
#
_symmetry.space_group_name_H-M   'P 1'
#
loop_
_entity.id
_entity.type
_entity.pdbx_description
1 polymer ?
#
loop_
_entity_poly.entity_id
_entity_poly.type
_entity_poly.pdbx_seq_one_letter_code
_entity_poly.pdbx_strand_id
1 'polypeptide(L)'
;MGRMRRTYWVLPLVCLSACASSHTEATSNLGPVVDPPRVTAPPVTDSAELQAKLLGPADLPAGFTHLEDGSGSNGATTPDLSRTDPAQCSNVLRPVGDQFSGAISRATTSYSDPNFASIDIDAASYADDGAAQAFSSIQQLLRQCTEYSGTDADRNSLNYRIDKFQQPPIGDVSAAFEVCTSSQGMSLYSAATLIMVGSSVVQIAESAPQPIDPSAFHDLAERQVHRFKGIQGP
;
A
#
# COMPACT_ATOMS: atom_id res chain seq x y z
N MET A 1 36.43 5.30 -81.67
CA MET A 1 36.25 6.71 -81.24
C MET A 1 34.87 7.17 -81.70
N GLY A 2 33.96 7.50 -80.77
CA GLY A 2 32.60 7.97 -81.12
C GLY A 2 31.61 7.73 -79.98
N ARG A 3 31.26 8.79 -79.25
CA ARG A 3 30.59 8.82 -77.94
C ARG A 3 29.15 8.26 -77.95
N MET A 4 28.84 7.30 -77.07
CA MET A 4 27.46 7.02 -76.64
C MET A 4 27.14 7.83 -75.38
N ARG A 5 26.12 8.68 -75.45
CA ARG A 5 25.51 9.39 -74.32
C ARG A 5 24.58 8.42 -73.58
N ARG A 6 24.91 8.08 -72.32
CA ARG A 6 23.98 7.41 -71.41
C ARG A 6 23.28 8.46 -70.55
N THR A 7 21.98 8.59 -70.76
CA THR A 7 21.05 9.36 -69.94
C THR A 7 20.78 8.58 -68.65
N TYR A 8 21.21 9.12 -67.51
CA TYR A 8 20.90 8.55 -66.20
C TYR A 8 19.61 9.19 -65.67
N TRP A 9 18.61 8.36 -65.45
CA TRP A 9 17.39 8.71 -64.71
C TRP A 9 17.71 8.65 -63.21
N VAL A 10 17.52 9.77 -62.51
CA VAL A 10 17.60 9.83 -61.04
C VAL A 10 16.21 9.48 -60.50
N LEU A 11 16.09 8.30 -59.88
CA LEU A 11 14.93 7.90 -59.10
C LEU A 11 15.02 8.56 -57.69
N PRO A 12 13.94 9.19 -57.19
CA PRO A 12 13.91 9.69 -55.82
C PRO A 12 13.81 8.52 -54.83
N LEU A 13 14.80 8.43 -53.94
CA LEU A 13 14.82 7.52 -52.81
C LEU A 13 13.84 8.04 -51.74
N VAL A 14 12.75 7.32 -51.53
CA VAL A 14 11.78 7.59 -50.45
C VAL A 14 12.38 7.05 -49.14
N CYS A 15 12.81 7.95 -48.26
CA CYS A 15 13.21 7.60 -46.89
C CYS A 15 11.94 7.28 -46.07
N LEU A 16 11.69 6.00 -45.85
CA LEU A 16 10.75 5.54 -44.83
C LEU A 16 11.40 5.74 -43.45
N SER A 17 10.94 6.75 -42.72
CA SER A 17 11.20 6.94 -41.30
C SER A 17 10.52 5.80 -40.52
N ALA A 18 11.29 4.79 -40.14
CA ALA A 18 10.85 3.77 -39.21
C ALA A 18 10.65 4.41 -37.82
N CYS A 19 9.41 4.41 -37.33
CA CYS A 19 9.06 4.82 -35.99
C CYS A 19 9.78 3.92 -34.97
N ALA A 20 10.73 4.51 -34.25
CA ALA A 20 11.23 3.94 -33.01
C ALA A 20 10.10 3.97 -31.99
N SER A 21 9.47 2.82 -31.74
CA SER A 21 8.61 2.64 -30.56
C SER A 21 9.51 2.62 -29.33
N SER A 22 9.77 3.78 -28.76
CA SER A 22 10.24 3.86 -27.37
C SER A 22 9.14 3.24 -26.51
N HIS A 23 9.36 2.00 -26.07
CA HIS A 23 8.63 1.38 -24.98
C HIS A 23 8.97 2.23 -23.75
N THR A 24 8.20 3.29 -23.52
CA THR A 24 8.22 3.99 -22.24
C THR A 24 7.66 2.97 -21.26
N GLU A 25 8.53 2.22 -20.59
CA GLU A 25 8.14 1.56 -19.36
C GLU A 25 7.53 2.65 -18.49
N ALA A 26 6.22 2.56 -18.26
CA ALA A 26 5.55 3.44 -17.34
C ALA A 26 6.23 3.23 -15.99
N THR A 27 7.16 4.12 -15.64
CA THR A 27 7.76 4.15 -14.32
C THR A 27 6.61 4.29 -13.35
N SER A 28 6.31 3.22 -12.63
CA SER A 28 5.25 3.18 -11.62
C SER A 28 5.37 4.42 -10.75
N ASN A 29 4.27 5.17 -10.60
CA ASN A 29 4.21 6.41 -9.82
C ASN A 29 4.65 6.21 -8.36
N LEU A 30 4.74 4.96 -7.88
CA LEU A 30 5.13 4.56 -6.53
C LEU A 30 6.61 4.80 -6.20
N GLY A 31 7.44 5.21 -7.16
CA GLY A 31 8.89 5.35 -6.97
C GLY A 31 9.64 4.02 -7.09
N PRO A 32 10.92 3.94 -6.67
CA PRO A 32 11.73 2.72 -6.78
C PRO A 32 11.30 1.64 -5.77
N VAL A 33 11.57 0.37 -6.06
CA VAL A 33 11.46 -0.72 -5.07
C VAL A 33 12.55 -0.51 -4.03
N VAL A 34 12.21 -0.67 -2.75
CA VAL A 34 13.18 -0.59 -1.66
C VAL A 34 13.52 -1.99 -1.20
N ASP A 35 14.81 -2.30 -1.13
CA ASP A 35 15.28 -3.59 -0.67
C ASP A 35 15.17 -3.70 0.86
N PRO A 36 14.53 -4.74 1.40
CA PRO A 36 14.46 -4.94 2.84
C PRO A 36 15.84 -5.35 3.39
N PRO A 37 16.25 -4.83 4.56
CA PRO A 37 17.46 -5.29 5.22
C PRO A 37 17.33 -6.75 5.71
N ARG A 38 18.47 -7.36 6.02
CA ARG A 38 18.50 -8.69 6.65
C ARG A 38 17.87 -8.65 8.04
N VAL A 39 16.99 -9.61 8.32
CA VAL A 39 16.38 -9.78 9.64
C VAL A 39 17.35 -10.47 10.58
N THR A 40 17.65 -9.84 11.71
CA THR A 40 18.49 -10.43 12.78
C THR A 40 17.81 -10.47 14.14
N ALA A 41 16.73 -9.71 14.31
CA ALA A 41 15.94 -9.71 15.52
C ALA A 41 15.13 -11.01 15.65
N PRO A 42 14.97 -11.57 16.86
CA PRO A 42 14.07 -12.70 17.07
C PRO A 42 12.62 -12.29 16.74
N PRO A 43 11.79 -13.23 16.27
CA PRO A 43 10.40 -12.94 16.01
C PRO A 43 9.59 -12.82 17.31
N VAL A 44 8.59 -11.93 17.30
CA VAL A 44 7.60 -11.86 18.36
C VAL A 44 6.65 -13.03 18.16
N THR A 45 6.59 -13.95 19.12
CA THR A 45 5.82 -15.20 18.98
C THR A 45 4.44 -15.11 19.60
N ASP A 46 4.23 -14.16 20.52
CA ASP A 46 2.94 -13.93 21.17
C ASP A 46 2.20 -12.76 20.50
N SER A 47 0.97 -13.03 20.06
CA SER A 47 0.12 -12.01 19.44
C SER A 47 -0.33 -10.94 20.44
N ALA A 48 -0.46 -11.27 21.74
CA ALA A 48 -0.77 -10.28 22.76
C ALA A 48 0.42 -9.34 23.02
N GLU A 49 1.65 -9.86 22.97
CA GLU A 49 2.86 -9.03 23.04
C GLU A 49 2.97 -8.11 21.82
N LEU A 50 2.67 -8.63 20.62
CA LEU A 50 2.65 -7.83 19.40
C LEU A 50 1.55 -6.76 19.44
N GLN A 51 0.36 -7.09 19.94
CA GLN A 51 -0.75 -6.15 20.13
C GLN A 51 -0.38 -5.00 21.07
N ALA A 52 0.33 -5.29 22.16
CA ALA A 52 0.79 -4.27 23.11
C ALA A 52 1.81 -3.28 22.51
N LYS A 53 2.38 -3.60 21.34
CA LYS A 53 3.25 -2.70 20.58
C LYS A 53 2.49 -1.79 19.61
N LEU A 54 1.20 -2.03 19.35
CA LEU A 54 0.40 -1.13 18.51
C LEU A 54 0.04 0.15 19.27
N LEU A 55 -0.16 1.25 18.53
CA LEU A 55 -0.65 2.50 19.12
C LEU A 55 -2.02 2.30 19.76
N GLY A 56 -2.20 2.89 20.94
CA GLY A 56 -3.47 2.95 21.66
C GLY A 56 -4.19 4.28 21.46
N PRO A 57 -5.43 4.44 21.97
CA PRO A 57 -6.19 5.69 21.85
C PRO A 57 -5.45 6.95 22.33
N ALA A 58 -4.56 6.81 23.32
CA ALA A 58 -3.78 7.93 23.86
C ALA A 58 -2.69 8.45 22.90
N ASP A 59 -2.33 7.67 21.88
CA ASP A 59 -1.29 8.02 20.90
C ASP A 59 -1.86 8.61 19.59
N LEU A 60 -3.20 8.67 19.48
CA LEU A 60 -3.94 9.07 18.28
C LEU A 60 -4.39 10.55 18.36
N PRO A 61 -4.74 11.16 17.20
CA PRO A 61 -5.41 12.45 17.21
C PRO A 61 -6.68 12.42 18.07
N ALA A 62 -7.00 13.55 18.69
CA ALA A 62 -8.19 13.68 19.52
C ALA A 62 -9.46 13.37 18.71
N GLY A 63 -10.37 12.58 19.29
CA GLY A 63 -11.64 12.22 18.66
C GLY A 63 -11.66 10.80 18.06
N PHE A 64 -10.50 10.17 17.86
CA PHE A 64 -10.45 8.75 17.48
C PHE A 64 -10.84 7.85 18.66
N THR A 65 -11.68 6.86 18.36
CA THR A 65 -12.15 5.86 19.31
C THR A 65 -11.97 4.46 18.73
N HIS A 66 -11.68 3.49 19.59
CA HIS A 66 -11.42 2.11 19.18
C HIS A 66 -12.69 1.49 18.57
N LEU A 67 -12.53 0.89 17.40
CA LEU A 67 -13.54 0.05 16.78
C LEU A 67 -13.37 -1.37 17.31
N GLU A 68 -14.38 -1.88 18.02
CA GLU A 68 -14.38 -3.29 18.39
C GLU A 68 -14.46 -4.16 17.14
N ASP A 69 -13.62 -5.19 17.05
CA ASP A 69 -13.72 -6.21 16.01
C ASP A 69 -15.13 -6.78 16.06
N GLY A 70 -15.91 -6.54 15.00
CA GLY A 70 -17.32 -6.88 14.88
C GLY A 70 -17.55 -8.40 14.86
N SER A 71 -17.33 -9.07 15.99
CA SER A 71 -17.62 -10.50 16.20
C SER A 71 -19.06 -10.74 16.67
N GLY A 72 -19.88 -9.69 16.78
CA GLY A 72 -21.29 -9.79 17.15
C GLY A 72 -22.26 -9.69 15.97
N SER A 73 -22.35 -10.72 15.11
CA SER A 73 -23.47 -10.81 14.16
C SER A 73 -24.59 -11.69 14.74
N ASN A 74 -25.65 -11.04 15.24
CA ASN A 74 -26.93 -11.68 15.60
C ASN A 74 -28.03 -11.31 14.58
N GLY A 75 -27.74 -11.42 13.29
CA GLY A 75 -28.72 -11.20 12.23
C GLY A 75 -28.34 -11.85 10.92
N ALA A 76 -29.34 -12.22 10.11
CA ALA A 76 -29.10 -12.64 8.73
C ALA A 76 -28.47 -11.47 7.96
N THR A 77 -27.16 -11.56 7.71
CA THR A 77 -26.46 -10.60 6.88
C THR A 77 -26.93 -10.75 5.44
N THR A 78 -27.32 -9.62 4.82
CA THR A 78 -27.48 -9.54 3.37
C THR A 78 -26.19 -10.07 2.71
N PRO A 79 -26.27 -10.84 1.61
CA PRO A 79 -25.07 -11.30 0.93
C PRO A 79 -24.19 -10.10 0.54
N ASP A 80 -22.91 -10.13 0.93
CA ASP A 80 -21.92 -9.17 0.47
C ASP A 80 -21.67 -9.40 -1.03
N LEU A 81 -22.00 -8.39 -1.84
CA LEU A 81 -21.85 -8.42 -3.30
C LEU A 81 -20.64 -7.62 -3.77
N SER A 82 -19.77 -7.19 -2.84
CA SER A 82 -18.54 -6.49 -3.19
C SER A 82 -17.60 -7.39 -4.01
N ARG A 83 -16.86 -6.77 -4.93
CA ARG A 83 -15.88 -7.45 -5.78
C ARG A 83 -14.74 -6.50 -6.08
N THR A 84 -13.54 -7.03 -6.22
CA THR A 84 -12.38 -6.31 -6.76
C THR A 84 -11.90 -6.98 -8.04
N ASP A 85 -11.46 -6.19 -9.00
CA ASP A 85 -10.91 -6.64 -10.28
C ASP A 85 -9.64 -5.84 -10.63
N PRO A 86 -8.45 -6.48 -10.64
CA PRO A 86 -8.18 -7.89 -10.34
C PRO A 86 -8.49 -8.28 -8.88
N ALA A 87 -8.91 -9.53 -8.66
CA ALA A 87 -9.29 -10.00 -7.32
C ALA A 87 -8.16 -9.87 -6.30
N GLN A 88 -6.89 -10.09 -6.68
CA GLN A 88 -5.78 -9.94 -5.75
C GLN A 88 -5.62 -8.51 -5.21
N CYS A 89 -6.12 -7.49 -5.90
CA CYS A 89 -6.01 -6.10 -5.46
C CYS A 89 -6.92 -5.77 -4.27
N SER A 90 -7.83 -6.67 -3.88
CA SER A 90 -8.56 -6.55 -2.62
C SER A 90 -7.64 -6.62 -1.40
N ASN A 91 -6.39 -7.05 -1.57
CA ASN A 91 -5.43 -7.22 -0.49
C ASN A 91 -4.62 -5.95 -0.17
N VAL A 92 -4.66 -4.90 -1.00
CA VAL A 92 -3.78 -3.70 -0.91
C VAL A 92 -3.76 -3.04 0.47
N LEU A 93 -4.90 -2.98 1.16
CA LEU A 93 -5.01 -2.40 2.51
C LEU A 93 -5.44 -3.45 3.56
N ARG A 94 -5.39 -4.75 3.24
CA ARG A 94 -5.70 -5.79 4.23
C ARG A 94 -4.61 -5.84 5.31
N PRO A 95 -4.88 -6.45 6.47
CA PRO A 95 -3.84 -6.75 7.43
C PRO A 95 -2.67 -7.50 6.79
N VAL A 96 -1.43 -7.13 7.12
CA VAL A 96 -0.18 -7.68 6.55
C VAL A 96 -0.15 -9.20 6.58
N GLY A 97 -0.59 -9.83 7.67
CA GLY A 97 -0.62 -11.29 7.77
C GLY A 97 -1.69 -11.98 6.89
N ASP A 98 -2.63 -11.22 6.31
CA ASP A 98 -3.54 -11.70 5.26
C ASP A 98 -2.97 -11.45 3.86
N GLN A 99 -2.18 -10.38 3.70
CA GLN A 99 -1.49 -10.09 2.44
C GLN A 99 -0.38 -11.11 2.15
N PHE A 100 0.30 -11.58 3.19
CA PHE A 100 1.36 -12.57 3.09
C PHE A 100 1.24 -13.63 4.21
N SER A 101 1.25 -14.90 3.82
CA SER A 101 1.11 -16.02 4.74
C SER A 101 2.40 -16.30 5.53
N GLY A 102 2.28 -17.03 6.65
CA GLY A 102 3.45 -17.50 7.41
C GLY A 102 3.83 -16.62 8.60
N ALA A 103 3.01 -15.62 8.93
CA ALA A 103 3.14 -14.87 10.18
C ALA A 103 2.96 -15.81 11.37
N ILE A 104 3.86 -15.74 12.33
CA ILE A 104 3.81 -16.55 13.56
C ILE A 104 2.99 -15.87 14.67
N SER A 105 2.87 -14.55 14.61
CA SER A 105 1.99 -13.75 15.45
C SER A 105 1.45 -12.58 14.64
N ARG A 106 0.25 -12.12 15.01
CA ARG A 106 -0.49 -11.08 14.29
C ARG A 106 -1.20 -10.17 15.28
N ALA A 107 -1.29 -8.89 14.96
CA ALA A 107 -1.98 -7.89 15.77
C ALA A 107 -2.70 -6.91 14.85
N THR A 108 -3.88 -6.46 15.25
CA THR A 108 -4.70 -5.50 14.51
C THR A 108 -5.42 -4.59 15.49
N THR A 109 -5.57 -3.34 15.15
CA THR A 109 -6.45 -2.40 15.84
C THR A 109 -6.98 -1.38 14.85
N SER A 110 -8.23 -0.99 15.05
CA SER A 110 -8.91 -0.05 14.17
C SER A 110 -9.55 1.03 15.01
N TYR A 111 -9.57 2.24 14.48
CA TYR A 111 -10.12 3.42 15.12
C TYR A 111 -10.95 4.23 14.14
N SER A 112 -11.94 4.95 14.65
CA SER A 112 -12.70 5.92 13.85
C SER A 112 -12.97 7.20 14.62
N ASP A 113 -13.19 8.28 13.88
CA ASP A 113 -13.63 9.57 14.41
C ASP A 113 -15.07 9.91 13.95
N PRO A 114 -15.71 10.93 14.56
CA PRO A 114 -17.05 11.37 14.15
C PRO A 114 -17.15 11.97 12.74
N ASN A 115 -16.03 12.25 12.08
CA ASN A 115 -15.96 12.84 10.74
C ASN A 115 -15.68 11.79 9.66
N PHE A 116 -15.88 10.51 9.97
CA PHE A 116 -15.69 9.38 9.05
C PHE A 116 -14.23 9.16 8.64
N ALA A 117 -13.27 9.65 9.43
CA ALA A 117 -11.89 9.23 9.32
C ALA A 117 -11.69 7.91 10.08
N SER A 118 -10.83 7.03 9.56
CA SER A 118 -10.41 5.81 10.23
C SER A 118 -8.90 5.67 10.24
N ILE A 119 -8.39 5.02 11.28
CA ILE A 119 -6.99 4.61 11.37
C ILE A 119 -6.99 3.10 11.61
N ASP A 120 -6.37 2.37 10.71
CA ASP A 120 -6.14 0.93 10.81
C ASP A 120 -4.65 0.68 11.01
N ILE A 121 -4.32 -0.10 12.02
CA ILE A 121 -2.93 -0.47 12.32
C ILE A 121 -2.89 -1.97 12.47
N ASP A 122 -2.00 -2.58 11.71
CA ASP A 122 -1.77 -4.00 11.79
C ASP A 122 -0.29 -4.33 11.77
N ALA A 123 0.05 -5.46 12.37
CA ALA A 123 1.39 -5.99 12.39
C ALA A 123 1.38 -7.50 12.27
N ALA A 124 2.42 -8.02 11.63
CA ALA A 124 2.70 -9.44 11.58
C ALA A 124 4.19 -9.67 11.85
N SER A 125 4.49 -10.63 12.73
CA SER A 125 5.86 -11.06 12.97
C SER A 125 6.13 -12.39 12.28
N TYR A 126 7.35 -12.54 11.76
CA TYR A 126 7.77 -13.68 10.94
C TYR A 126 9.10 -14.22 11.43
N ALA A 127 9.24 -15.54 11.38
CA ALA A 127 10.53 -16.19 11.58
C ALA A 127 11.48 -15.92 10.39
N ASP A 128 12.79 -16.02 10.67
CA ASP A 128 13.87 -15.90 9.68
C ASP A 128 13.70 -14.66 8.78
N ASP A 129 13.86 -14.82 7.45
CA ASP A 129 13.71 -13.75 6.46
C ASP A 129 12.24 -13.47 6.06
N GLY A 130 11.25 -14.05 6.76
CA GLY A 130 9.84 -13.94 6.37
C GLY A 130 9.32 -12.50 6.37
N ALA A 131 9.83 -11.62 7.25
CA ALA A 131 9.45 -10.21 7.28
C ALA A 131 9.93 -9.46 6.02
N ALA A 132 11.17 -9.74 5.59
CA ALA A 132 11.72 -9.19 4.35
C ALA A 132 10.94 -9.69 3.12
N GLN A 133 10.55 -10.96 3.11
CA GLN A 133 9.71 -11.54 2.05
C GLN A 133 8.31 -10.93 2.00
N ALA A 134 7.67 -10.74 3.16
CA ALA A 134 6.38 -10.08 3.26
C ALA A 134 6.46 -8.63 2.73
N PHE A 135 7.45 -7.86 3.16
CA PHE A 135 7.67 -6.48 2.72
C PHE A 135 7.83 -6.39 1.19
N SER A 136 8.70 -7.23 0.61
CA SER A 136 8.91 -7.27 -0.85
C SER A 136 7.66 -7.72 -1.61
N SER A 137 6.94 -8.71 -1.10
CA SER A 137 5.72 -9.24 -1.74
C SER A 137 4.61 -8.20 -1.77
N ILE A 138 4.43 -7.44 -0.68
CA ILE A 138 3.44 -6.35 -0.62
C ILE A 138 3.85 -5.21 -1.56
N GLN A 139 5.13 -4.81 -1.61
CA GLN A 139 5.58 -3.84 -2.61
C GLN A 139 5.29 -4.28 -4.05
N GLN A 140 5.44 -5.57 -4.34
CA GLN A 140 5.11 -6.13 -5.64
C GLN A 140 3.60 -6.08 -5.92
N LEU A 141 2.77 -6.42 -4.92
CA LEU A 141 1.31 -6.29 -5.02
C LEU A 141 0.90 -4.86 -5.36
N LEU A 142 1.44 -3.86 -4.66
CA LEU A 142 1.14 -2.44 -4.91
C LEU A 142 1.44 -2.03 -6.36
N ARG A 143 2.54 -2.53 -6.93
CA ARG A 143 2.92 -2.25 -8.32
C ARG A 143 2.04 -2.94 -9.35
N GLN A 144 1.42 -4.06 -8.98
CA GLN A 144 0.47 -4.77 -9.82
C GLN A 144 -0.95 -4.18 -9.75
N CYS A 145 -1.21 -3.37 -8.71
CA CYS A 145 -2.53 -2.83 -8.40
C CYS A 145 -2.53 -1.29 -8.46
N THR A 146 -1.72 -0.65 -9.31
CA THR A 146 -1.66 0.82 -9.37
C THR A 146 -2.98 1.45 -9.82
N GLU A 147 -3.77 0.74 -10.63
CA GLU A 147 -5.14 1.09 -10.98
C GLU A 147 -5.97 -0.20 -10.99
N TYR A 148 -7.12 -0.19 -10.34
CA TYR A 148 -8.04 -1.33 -10.32
C TYR A 148 -9.46 -0.84 -10.04
N SER A 149 -10.43 -1.73 -10.20
CA SER A 149 -11.85 -1.40 -10.01
C SER A 149 -12.53 -2.39 -9.09
N GLY A 150 -13.74 -2.06 -8.68
CA GLY A 150 -14.54 -2.95 -7.88
C GLY A 150 -15.98 -2.50 -7.74
N THR A 151 -16.69 -3.17 -6.86
CA THR A 151 -18.03 -2.78 -6.44
C THR A 151 -18.15 -2.82 -4.93
N ASP A 152 -18.97 -1.93 -4.36
CA ASP A 152 -19.42 -2.05 -2.97
C ASP A 152 -20.51 -3.13 -2.81
N ALA A 153 -21.01 -3.29 -1.58
CA ALA A 153 -22.06 -4.26 -1.25
C ALA A 153 -23.38 -4.03 -2.02
N ASP A 154 -23.63 -2.80 -2.49
CA ASP A 154 -24.81 -2.40 -3.25
C ASP A 154 -24.59 -2.43 -4.78
N ARG A 155 -23.42 -2.92 -5.22
CA ARG A 155 -22.97 -2.96 -6.63
C ARG A 155 -22.66 -1.61 -7.26
N ASN A 156 -22.45 -0.56 -6.46
CA ASN A 156 -21.95 0.69 -7.02
C ASN A 156 -20.49 0.51 -7.46
N SER A 157 -20.17 1.02 -8.65
CA SER A 157 -18.81 0.93 -9.19
C SER A 157 -17.84 1.80 -8.40
N LEU A 158 -16.70 1.23 -8.05
CA LEU A 158 -15.57 1.88 -7.40
C LEU A 158 -14.37 1.85 -8.34
N ASN A 159 -13.63 2.95 -8.42
CA ASN A 159 -12.32 2.99 -9.07
C ASN A 159 -11.25 3.32 -8.03
N TYR A 160 -10.14 2.59 -8.08
CA TYR A 160 -9.02 2.73 -7.18
C TYR A 160 -7.79 3.13 -7.96
N ARG A 161 -7.04 4.09 -7.44
CA ARG A 161 -5.70 4.44 -7.93
C ARG A 161 -4.73 4.46 -6.76
N ILE A 162 -3.57 3.83 -6.95
CA ILE A 162 -2.48 3.86 -5.98
C ILE A 162 -1.38 4.76 -6.51
N ASP A 163 -1.06 5.80 -5.74
CA ASP A 163 0.02 6.73 -6.02
C ASP A 163 1.06 6.69 -4.90
N LYS A 164 2.24 7.27 -5.16
CA LYS A 164 3.25 7.45 -4.12
C LYS A 164 2.75 8.43 -3.07
N PHE A 165 2.93 8.07 -1.80
CA PHE A 165 2.78 9.00 -0.70
C PHE A 165 4.16 9.39 -0.19
N GLN A 166 4.46 10.69 -0.17
CA GLN A 166 5.79 11.16 0.17
C GLN A 166 5.98 11.17 1.69
N GLN A 167 6.80 10.27 2.20
CA GLN A 167 7.26 10.28 3.60
C GLN A 167 8.79 10.17 3.68
N PRO A 168 9.40 10.77 4.71
CA PRO A 168 10.74 10.42 5.12
C PRO A 168 10.85 8.91 5.47
N PRO A 169 12.03 8.29 5.30
CA PRO A 169 12.24 6.90 5.71
C PRO A 169 12.00 6.70 7.22
N ILE A 170 11.36 5.60 7.59
CA ILE A 170 11.07 5.23 8.98
C ILE A 170 11.28 3.74 9.20
N GLY A 171 11.50 3.34 10.45
CA GLY A 171 11.80 1.94 10.80
C GLY A 171 13.17 1.49 10.28
N ASP A 172 13.30 0.21 9.95
CA ASP A 172 14.48 -0.35 9.29
C ASP A 172 14.38 -0.19 7.76
N VAL A 173 13.16 -0.25 7.23
CA VAL A 173 12.79 0.11 5.86
C VAL A 173 11.30 0.48 5.83
N SER A 174 10.91 1.39 4.94
CA SER A 174 9.50 1.73 4.73
C SER A 174 9.16 2.01 3.28
N ALA A 175 7.88 1.83 2.94
CA ALA A 175 7.27 2.24 1.70
C ALA A 175 5.90 2.87 1.99
N ALA A 176 5.67 4.09 1.49
CA ALA A 176 4.44 4.83 1.70
C ALA A 176 3.70 5.04 0.38
N PHE A 177 2.38 4.88 0.41
CA PHE A 177 1.49 4.96 -0.75
C PHE A 177 0.14 5.54 -0.36
N GLU A 178 -0.58 6.09 -1.33
CA GLU A 178 -1.95 6.57 -1.16
C GLU A 178 -2.86 5.78 -2.10
N VAL A 179 -4.01 5.35 -1.58
CA VAL A 179 -5.10 4.78 -2.38
C VAL A 179 -6.22 5.82 -2.46
N CYS A 180 -6.48 6.32 -3.65
CA CYS A 180 -7.64 7.14 -3.94
C CYS A 180 -8.76 6.26 -4.47
N THR A 181 -9.84 6.12 -3.69
CA THR A 181 -11.06 5.41 -4.12
C THR A 181 -12.08 6.44 -4.58
N SER A 182 -12.68 6.25 -5.75
CA SER A 182 -13.68 7.16 -6.29
C SER A 182 -14.96 6.44 -6.71
N SER A 183 -16.10 7.07 -6.41
CA SER A 183 -17.44 6.57 -6.73
C SER A 183 -18.43 7.72 -6.86
N GLN A 184 -19.18 7.78 -7.97
CA GLN A 184 -20.26 8.75 -8.18
C GLN A 184 -19.87 10.23 -7.90
N GLY A 185 -18.62 10.61 -8.18
CA GLY A 185 -18.11 11.97 -7.94
C GLY A 185 -17.65 12.26 -6.51
N MET A 186 -17.66 11.25 -5.62
CA MET A 186 -17.07 11.28 -4.29
C MET A 186 -15.72 10.55 -4.30
N SER A 187 -14.81 10.96 -3.42
CA SER A 187 -13.52 10.31 -3.22
C SER A 187 -13.27 10.02 -1.74
N LEU A 188 -12.61 8.89 -1.48
CA LEU A 188 -12.01 8.53 -0.20
C LEU A 188 -10.51 8.39 -0.42
N TYR A 189 -9.71 9.00 0.46
CA TYR A 189 -8.26 8.95 0.42
C TYR A 189 -7.77 8.07 1.54
N SER A 190 -6.92 7.10 1.24
CA SER A 190 -6.28 6.23 2.23
C SER A 190 -4.77 6.34 2.09
N ALA A 191 -4.11 7.06 3.00
CA ALA A 191 -2.66 7.06 3.08
C ALA A 191 -2.21 5.85 3.91
N ALA A 192 -1.21 5.11 3.43
CA ALA A 192 -0.69 3.94 4.12
C ALA A 192 0.83 3.90 4.09
N THR A 193 1.42 3.41 5.17
CA THR A 193 2.86 3.15 5.25
C THR A 193 3.11 1.74 5.73
N LEU A 194 3.82 0.98 4.91
CA LEU A 194 4.38 -0.33 5.23
C LEU A 194 5.78 -0.13 5.81
N ILE A 195 6.04 -0.71 6.98
CA ILE A 195 7.26 -0.49 7.74
C ILE A 195 7.78 -1.83 8.24
N MET A 196 9.08 -2.08 8.07
CA MET A 196 9.73 -3.20 8.75
C MET A 196 10.43 -2.69 10.02
N VAL A 197 10.23 -3.41 11.12
CA VAL A 197 10.95 -3.19 12.39
C VAL A 197 11.37 -4.56 12.95
N GLY A 198 12.65 -4.87 12.83
CA GLY A 198 13.22 -6.17 13.16
C GLY A 198 12.57 -7.29 12.35
N SER A 199 11.93 -8.22 13.05
CA SER A 199 11.23 -9.41 12.53
C SER A 199 9.74 -9.16 12.27
N SER A 200 9.28 -7.91 12.37
CA SER A 200 7.88 -7.55 12.19
C SER A 200 7.70 -6.61 11.00
N VAL A 201 6.59 -6.77 10.30
CA VAL A 201 6.10 -5.83 9.30
C VAL A 201 4.82 -5.21 9.84
N VAL A 202 4.76 -3.88 9.82
CA VAL A 202 3.66 -3.06 10.31
C VAL A 202 3.08 -2.30 9.14
N GLN A 203 1.76 -2.26 9.03
CA GLN A 203 1.05 -1.35 8.15
C GLN A 203 0.19 -0.43 9.00
N ILE A 204 0.27 0.85 8.70
CA ILE A 204 -0.63 1.87 9.26
C ILE A 204 -1.34 2.48 8.07
N ALA A 205 -2.64 2.61 8.14
CA ALA A 205 -3.46 3.26 7.13
C ALA A 205 -4.39 4.28 7.80
N GLU A 206 -4.44 5.49 7.26
CA GLU A 206 -5.43 6.51 7.61
C GLU A 206 -6.32 6.75 6.40
N SER A 207 -7.64 6.62 6.58
CA SER A 207 -8.62 6.87 5.53
C SER A 207 -9.54 8.03 5.88
N ALA A 208 -9.79 8.95 4.95
CA ALA A 208 -10.72 10.07 5.16
C ALA A 208 -11.33 10.57 3.83
N PRO A 209 -12.47 11.29 3.88
CA PRO A 209 -13.06 11.94 2.69
C PRO A 209 -12.24 13.11 2.13
N GLN A 210 -11.18 13.53 2.84
CA GLN A 210 -10.27 14.60 2.46
C GLN A 210 -8.85 14.03 2.29
N PRO A 211 -7.99 14.67 1.48
CA PRO A 211 -6.59 14.29 1.39
C PRO A 211 -5.90 14.27 2.77
N ILE A 212 -5.09 13.25 3.02
CA ILE A 212 -4.39 13.07 4.30
C ILE A 212 -3.18 14.02 4.38
N ASP A 213 -2.99 14.67 5.53
CA ASP A 213 -1.83 15.52 5.77
C ASP A 213 -0.55 14.66 5.91
N PRO A 214 0.45 14.83 5.03
CA PRO A 214 1.64 13.96 5.05
C PRO A 214 2.48 14.07 6.31
N SER A 215 2.52 15.24 6.96
CA SER A 215 3.32 15.44 8.17
C SER A 215 2.65 14.77 9.37
N ALA A 216 1.35 14.98 9.56
CA ALA A 216 0.60 14.37 10.65
C ALA A 216 0.60 12.84 10.55
N PHE A 217 0.45 12.31 9.33
CA PHE A 217 0.50 10.86 9.09
C PHE A 217 1.92 10.29 9.32
N HIS A 218 2.96 11.04 8.97
CA HIS A 218 4.33 10.65 9.27
C HIS A 218 4.60 10.61 10.78
N ASP A 219 4.16 11.63 11.53
CA ASP A 219 4.30 11.66 13.00
C ASP A 219 3.60 10.46 13.66
N LEU A 220 2.42 10.06 13.15
CA LEU A 220 1.71 8.87 13.60
C LEU A 220 2.55 7.61 13.34
N ALA A 221 3.10 7.47 12.13
CA ALA A 221 3.91 6.33 11.76
C ALA A 221 5.21 6.23 12.58
N GLU A 222 5.86 7.37 12.88
CA GLU A 222 7.02 7.42 13.76
C GLU A 222 6.67 6.98 15.19
N ARG A 223 5.54 7.44 15.75
CA ARG A 223 5.07 6.99 17.08
C ARG A 223 4.90 5.46 17.12
N GLN A 224 4.37 4.87 16.05
CA GLN A 224 4.22 3.42 15.96
C GLN A 224 5.59 2.70 15.94
N VAL A 225 6.57 3.21 15.18
CA VAL A 225 7.93 2.66 15.20
C VAL A 225 8.58 2.77 16.57
N HIS A 226 8.39 3.89 17.28
CA HIS A 226 8.90 4.08 18.64
C HIS A 226 8.36 3.03 19.60
N ARG A 227 7.05 2.72 19.56
CA ARG A 227 6.46 1.62 20.35
C ARG A 227 7.12 0.27 20.06
N PHE A 228 7.38 -0.06 18.80
CA PHE A 228 8.05 -1.32 18.43
C PHE A 228 9.48 -1.38 18.95
N LYS A 229 10.21 -0.26 18.92
CA LYS A 229 11.57 -0.15 19.44
C LYS A 229 11.62 -0.09 20.98
N GLY A 230 10.48 -0.09 21.67
CA GLY A 230 10.40 0.05 23.12
C GLY A 230 10.77 1.45 23.63
N ILE A 231 10.75 2.44 22.74
CA ILE A 231 11.00 3.84 23.07
C ILE A 231 9.65 4.45 23.45
N GLN A 232 9.48 4.82 24.71
CA GLN A 232 8.27 5.50 25.18
C GLN A 232 8.42 7.02 25.03
N GLY A 233 7.81 7.62 24.01
CA GLY A 233 7.62 9.07 23.85
C GLY A 233 8.91 9.94 23.82
N PRO A 234 8.80 11.24 23.52
CA PRO A 234 9.90 12.19 23.72
C PRO A 234 10.21 12.43 25.21
#